data_AF-A0A366WZR0-F1
#
_entry.id   AF-A0A366WZR0-F1
#
_cell.length_a   1.000
_cell.length_b   1.000
_cell.length_c   1.000
_cell.angle_alpha   90.00
_cell.angle_beta   90.00
_cell.angle_gamma   90.00
#
_symmetry.space_group_name_H-M   'P 1'
#
loop_
_entity.id
_entity.type
_entity.pdbx_description
1 polymer ?
#
loop_
_entity_poly.entity_id
_entity_poly.type
_entity_poly.pdbx_seq_one_letter_code
_entity_poly.pdbx_strand_id
1 'polypeptide(L)'
;MAAAEQQSGIKKELPDALAELQSKVETLYLSQQTLERQVQALKATHPVVCRRPVQPVFPMRILLRFHKGLRERYQVAVLRDCGLLDSVWYLRNYPDVRKAGTDPVLHFLRFGAAERRDPGPYFDTTHYLHLYPDIMQSGLNPLWHYLTSGWREKRSIRPEIPHEDLR
;
A
#
# COMPACT_ATOMS: atom_id res chain seq x y z
N MET A 1 3.77 -62.16 -21.14
CA MET A 1 4.89 -61.50 -20.43
C MET A 1 4.97 -59.98 -20.68
N ALA A 2 4.48 -59.45 -21.81
CA ALA A 2 4.50 -58.01 -22.10
C ALA A 2 3.70 -57.09 -21.12
N ALA A 3 2.58 -57.55 -20.56
CA ALA A 3 1.74 -56.71 -19.68
C ALA A 3 2.36 -56.41 -18.29
N ALA A 4 3.28 -57.27 -17.81
CA ALA A 4 3.93 -57.10 -16.50
C ALA A 4 5.12 -56.11 -16.57
N GLU A 5 5.81 -56.04 -17.71
CA GLU A 5 6.86 -55.03 -17.96
C GLU A 5 6.27 -53.63 -18.13
N GLN A 6 5.10 -53.52 -18.76
CA GLN A 6 4.40 -52.24 -18.91
C GLN A 6 3.87 -51.69 -17.58
N GLN A 7 3.36 -52.52 -16.66
CA GLN A 7 2.97 -52.08 -15.31
C GLN A 7 4.17 -51.75 -14.39
N SER A 8 5.34 -52.33 -14.66
CA SER A 8 6.60 -52.04 -13.96
C SER A 8 7.18 -50.67 -14.35
N GLY A 9 7.17 -50.34 -15.66
CA GLY A 9 7.59 -49.03 -16.17
C GLY A 9 6.70 -47.89 -15.69
N ILE A 10 5.37 -48.07 -15.74
CA ILE A 10 4.39 -47.06 -15.29
C ILE A 10 4.52 -46.77 -13.78
N LYS A 11 4.88 -47.76 -12.96
CA LYS A 11 5.10 -47.58 -11.51
C LYS A 11 6.36 -46.80 -11.16
N LYS A 12 7.37 -46.78 -12.04
CA LYS A 12 8.60 -46.01 -11.87
C LYS A 12 8.50 -44.62 -12.48
N GLU A 13 7.84 -44.47 -13.62
CA GLU A 13 7.69 -43.17 -14.28
C GLU A 13 6.75 -42.22 -13.55
N LEU A 14 5.72 -42.72 -12.85
CA LEU A 14 4.80 -41.89 -12.08
C LEU A 14 5.49 -41.12 -10.91
N PRO A 15 6.30 -41.77 -10.04
CA PRO A 15 7.03 -41.06 -8.99
C PRO A 15 8.15 -40.17 -9.53
N ASP A 16 8.82 -40.57 -10.63
CA ASP A 16 9.86 -39.74 -11.26
C ASP A 16 9.27 -38.47 -11.87
N ALA A 17 8.12 -38.59 -12.57
CA ALA A 17 7.37 -37.44 -13.07
C ALA A 17 6.84 -36.56 -11.94
N LEU A 18 6.42 -37.13 -10.81
CA LEU A 18 5.98 -36.38 -9.63
C LEU A 18 7.13 -35.58 -9.01
N ALA A 19 8.32 -36.19 -8.89
CA ALA A 19 9.52 -35.54 -8.37
C ALA A 19 9.98 -34.41 -9.29
N GLU A 20 9.93 -34.60 -10.61
CA GLU A 20 10.21 -33.55 -11.60
C GLU A 20 9.21 -32.38 -11.45
N LEU A 21 7.92 -32.68 -11.26
CA LEU A 21 6.88 -31.67 -11.10
C LEU A 21 7.05 -30.89 -9.78
N GLN A 22 7.42 -31.57 -8.70
CA GLN A 22 7.75 -30.95 -7.42
C GLN A 22 8.94 -30.01 -7.53
N SER A 23 10.01 -30.44 -8.22
CA SER A 23 11.18 -29.58 -8.49
C SER A 23 10.80 -28.37 -9.34
N LYS A 24 9.93 -28.53 -10.35
CA LYS A 24 9.40 -27.40 -11.13
C LYS A 24 8.57 -26.44 -10.28
N VAL A 25 7.72 -26.94 -9.39
CA VAL A 25 6.93 -26.09 -8.48
C VAL A 25 7.83 -25.32 -7.54
N GLU A 26 8.85 -25.97 -6.97
CA GLU A 26 9.79 -25.32 -6.05
C GLU A 26 10.63 -24.26 -6.76
N THR A 27 11.14 -24.56 -7.95
CA THR A 27 11.88 -23.57 -8.76
C THR A 27 11.00 -22.40 -9.18
N LEU A 28 9.74 -22.64 -9.57
CA LEU A 28 8.78 -21.58 -9.85
C LEU A 28 8.51 -20.73 -8.61
N TYR A 29 8.30 -21.33 -7.45
CA TYR A 29 8.08 -20.62 -6.19
C TYR A 29 9.27 -19.73 -5.81
N LEU A 30 10.50 -20.26 -5.92
CA LEU A 30 11.73 -19.49 -5.66
C LEU A 30 11.90 -18.35 -6.66
N SER A 31 11.57 -18.59 -7.94
CA SER A 31 11.61 -17.54 -8.98
C SER A 31 10.59 -16.43 -8.69
N GLN A 32 9.39 -16.79 -8.24
CA GLN A 32 8.35 -15.84 -7.85
C GLN A 32 8.83 -14.96 -6.70
N GLN A 33 9.38 -15.55 -5.63
CA GLN A 33 9.92 -14.79 -4.51
C GLN A 33 11.05 -13.85 -4.94
N THR A 34 11.92 -14.30 -5.85
CA THR A 34 13.02 -13.49 -6.37
C THR A 34 12.49 -12.29 -7.15
N LEU A 35 11.49 -12.51 -8.01
CA LEU A 35 10.86 -11.47 -8.81
C LEU A 35 10.12 -10.46 -7.93
N GLU A 36 9.42 -10.92 -6.89
CA GLU A 36 8.77 -10.06 -5.90
C GLU A 36 9.77 -9.14 -5.20
N ARG A 37 10.93 -9.67 -4.79
CA ARG A 37 12.02 -8.87 -4.20
C ARG A 37 12.57 -7.85 -5.20
N GLN A 38 12.75 -8.22 -6.47
CA GLN A 38 13.23 -7.30 -7.51
C GLN A 38 12.23 -6.18 -7.78
N VAL A 39 10.93 -6.50 -7.87
CA VAL A 39 9.85 -5.51 -8.00
C VAL A 39 9.87 -4.57 -6.81
N GLN A 40 10.10 -5.09 -5.60
CA GLN A 40 10.17 -4.26 -4.40
C GLN A 40 11.40 -3.33 -4.40
N ALA A 41 12.57 -3.84 -4.78
CA ALA A 41 13.78 -3.04 -4.93
C ALA A 41 13.61 -1.92 -5.97
N LEU A 42 12.97 -2.23 -7.11
CA LEU A 42 12.66 -1.25 -8.15
C LEU A 42 11.67 -0.18 -7.65
N LYS A 43 10.64 -0.56 -6.90
CA LYS A 43 9.70 0.39 -6.28
C LYS A 43 10.40 1.31 -5.27
N ALA A 44 11.41 0.82 -4.56
CA ALA A 44 12.20 1.61 -3.63
C ALA A 44 13.11 2.63 -4.34
N THR A 45 13.55 2.35 -5.56
CA THR A 45 14.43 3.25 -6.35
C THR A 45 13.69 4.41 -7.02
N HIS A 46 12.36 4.32 -7.19
CA HIS A 46 11.59 5.42 -7.78
C HIS A 46 11.31 6.49 -6.71
N PRO A 47 11.84 7.73 -6.86
CA PRO A 47 11.58 8.79 -5.90
C PRO A 47 10.09 9.12 -5.91
N VAL A 48 9.47 8.98 -4.75
CA VAL A 48 8.04 9.25 -4.59
C VAL A 48 7.89 10.74 -4.41
N VAL A 49 7.48 11.42 -5.47
CA VAL A 49 7.26 12.87 -5.45
C VAL A 49 5.99 13.15 -4.64
N CYS A 50 6.15 13.31 -3.33
CA CYS A 50 5.10 13.79 -2.46
C CYS A 50 5.08 15.33 -2.50
N ARG A 51 4.00 15.91 -3.02
CA ARG A 51 3.81 17.36 -2.96
C ARG A 51 3.34 17.74 -1.56
N ARG A 52 4.11 18.60 -0.90
CA ARG A 52 3.85 19.01 0.47
C ARG A 52 2.87 20.19 0.49
N PRO A 53 1.80 20.14 1.29
CA PRO A 53 0.89 21.27 1.41
C PRO A 53 1.59 22.43 2.14
N VAL A 54 1.37 23.65 1.64
CA VAL A 54 1.69 24.86 2.40
C VAL A 54 0.78 24.92 3.62
N GLN A 55 1.39 25.05 4.80
CA GLN A 55 0.64 25.14 6.05
C GLN A 55 -0.22 26.41 6.04
N PRO A 56 -1.52 26.32 6.41
CA PRO A 56 -2.39 27.48 6.35
C PRO A 56 -1.95 28.52 7.37
N VAL A 57 -2.08 29.80 6.99
CA VAL A 57 -1.79 30.93 7.88
C VAL A 57 -2.70 30.90 9.13
N PHE A 58 -2.24 31.51 10.22
CA PHE A 58 -2.93 31.50 11.51
C PHE A 58 -4.45 31.79 11.47
N PRO A 59 -4.95 32.86 10.81
CA PRO A 59 -6.38 33.12 10.77
C PRO A 59 -7.15 31.99 10.07
N MET A 60 -6.56 31.41 9.02
CA MET A 60 -7.13 30.30 8.28
C MET A 60 -7.16 29.01 9.14
N ARG A 61 -6.13 28.76 9.96
CA ARG A 61 -6.13 27.65 10.94
C ARG A 61 -7.27 27.74 11.94
N ILE A 62 -7.55 28.95 12.45
CA ILE A 62 -8.70 29.17 13.35
C ILE A 62 -10.00 28.91 12.60
N LEU A 63 -10.14 29.42 11.37
CA LEU A 63 -11.35 29.23 10.59
C LEU A 63 -11.65 27.73 10.32
N LEU A 64 -10.64 26.96 9.94
CA LEU A 64 -10.75 25.51 9.74
C LEU A 64 -11.08 24.74 11.03
N ARG A 65 -10.76 25.30 12.22
CA ARG A 65 -11.15 24.69 13.50
C ARG A 65 -12.67 24.71 13.69
N PHE A 66 -13.34 25.79 13.31
CA PHE A 66 -14.78 25.93 13.53
C PHE A 66 -15.63 25.44 12.35
N HIS A 67 -15.10 25.51 11.12
CA HIS A 67 -15.87 25.18 9.92
C HIS A 67 -15.54 23.77 9.41
N LYS A 68 -16.30 22.76 9.87
CA LYS A 68 -16.12 21.36 9.46
C LYS A 68 -16.12 21.18 7.93
N GLY A 69 -17.07 21.81 7.23
CA GLY A 69 -17.16 21.71 5.77
C GLY A 69 -15.95 22.33 5.05
N LEU A 70 -15.43 23.44 5.56
CA LEU A 70 -14.24 24.08 4.99
C LEU A 70 -12.97 23.26 5.27
N ARG A 71 -12.88 22.67 6.46
CA ARG A 71 -11.81 21.73 6.83
C ARG A 71 -11.77 20.53 5.91
N GLU A 72 -12.91 19.89 5.67
CA GLU A 72 -12.97 18.72 4.80
C GLU A 72 -12.57 19.08 3.37
N ARG A 73 -13.08 20.19 2.82
CA ARG A 73 -12.69 20.67 1.48
C ARG A 73 -11.19 20.91 1.37
N TYR A 74 -10.59 21.54 2.39
CA TYR A 74 -9.15 21.76 2.45
C TYR A 74 -8.38 20.43 2.51
N GLN A 75 -8.81 19.48 3.34
CA GLN A 75 -8.19 18.16 3.44
C GLN A 75 -8.26 17.39 2.13
N VAL A 76 -9.42 17.39 1.47
CA VAL A 76 -9.61 16.75 0.15
C VAL A 76 -8.68 17.37 -0.88
N ALA A 77 -8.57 18.70 -0.94
CA ALA A 77 -7.67 19.38 -1.88
C ALA A 77 -6.21 18.96 -1.64
N VAL A 78 -5.75 18.98 -0.39
CA VAL A 78 -4.39 18.59 -0.02
C VAL A 78 -4.11 17.11 -0.35
N LEU A 79 -5.03 16.21 -0.02
CA LEU A 79 -4.86 14.78 -0.29
C LEU A 79 -4.87 14.47 -1.79
N ARG A 80 -5.65 15.21 -2.58
CA ARG A 80 -5.67 15.07 -4.03
C ARG A 80 -4.34 15.48 -4.67
N ASP A 81 -3.73 16.55 -4.17
CA ASP A 81 -2.50 17.09 -4.75
C ASP A 81 -1.23 16.43 -4.22
N CYS A 82 -1.30 15.68 -3.11
CA CYS A 82 -0.11 15.15 -2.43
C CYS A 82 0.67 14.09 -3.22
N GLY A 83 0.05 13.44 -4.21
CA GLY A 83 0.69 12.42 -5.05
C GLY A 83 0.85 11.04 -4.39
N LEU A 84 0.47 10.89 -3.11
CA LEU A 84 0.48 9.59 -2.41
C LEU A 84 -0.84 8.83 -2.55
N LEU A 85 -1.94 9.54 -2.82
CA LEU A 85 -3.25 8.95 -3.09
C LEU A 85 -3.45 8.81 -4.60
N ASP A 86 -3.44 7.57 -5.08
CA ASP A 86 -3.68 7.26 -6.49
C ASP A 86 -5.12 6.80 -6.67
N SER A 87 -5.96 7.66 -7.25
CA SER A 87 -7.39 7.38 -7.43
C SER A 87 -7.65 6.18 -8.34
N VAL A 88 -6.83 5.98 -9.37
CA VAL A 88 -6.99 4.86 -10.32
C VAL A 88 -6.62 3.54 -9.63
N TRP A 89 -5.49 3.54 -8.92
CA TRP A 89 -5.07 2.39 -8.13
C TRP A 89 -6.10 2.07 -7.03
N TYR A 90 -6.62 3.08 -6.33
CA TYR A 90 -7.57 2.91 -5.24
C TYR A 90 -8.86 2.23 -5.72
N LEU A 91 -9.47 2.72 -6.81
CA LEU A 91 -10.69 2.14 -7.37
C LEU A 91 -10.50 0.74 -7.95
N ARG A 92 -9.28 0.44 -8.42
CA ARG A 92 -8.92 -0.90 -8.89
C ARG A 92 -8.83 -1.90 -7.74
N ASN A 93 -8.21 -1.51 -6.62
CA ASN A 93 -8.00 -2.37 -5.47
C ASN A 93 -9.21 -2.44 -4.52
N TYR A 94 -10.11 -1.46 -4.58
CA TYR A 94 -11.32 -1.40 -3.76
C TYR A 94 -12.59 -1.35 -4.64
N PRO A 95 -13.05 -2.52 -5.15
CA PRO A 95 -14.19 -2.60 -6.04
C PRO A 95 -15.52 -2.15 -5.42
N ASP A 96 -15.64 -2.23 -4.11
CA ASP A 96 -16.78 -1.75 -3.34
C ASP A 96 -16.93 -0.22 -3.43
N VAL A 97 -15.82 0.52 -3.29
CA VAL A 97 -15.78 1.97 -3.46
C VAL A 97 -16.12 2.35 -4.90
N ARG A 98 -15.56 1.60 -5.86
CA ARG A 98 -15.84 1.78 -7.29
C ARG A 98 -17.31 1.54 -7.63
N LYS A 99 -17.92 0.49 -7.09
CA LYS A 99 -19.35 0.19 -7.29
C LYS A 99 -20.25 1.24 -6.65
N ALA A 100 -19.86 1.78 -5.50
CA ALA A 100 -20.57 2.87 -4.84
C ALA A 100 -20.49 4.21 -5.59
N GLY A 101 -19.56 4.36 -6.55
CA GLY A 101 -19.37 5.59 -7.31
C GLY A 101 -18.82 6.75 -6.46
N THR A 102 -18.22 6.46 -5.31
CA THR A 102 -17.71 7.46 -4.37
C THR A 102 -16.34 7.97 -4.81
N ASP A 103 -16.09 9.28 -4.62
CA ASP A 103 -14.76 9.86 -4.82
C ASP A 103 -13.71 9.18 -3.90
N PRO A 104 -12.59 8.64 -4.44
CA PRO A 104 -11.59 7.93 -3.67
C PRO A 104 -10.95 8.75 -2.54
N VAL A 105 -10.69 10.04 -2.79
CA VAL A 105 -10.06 10.93 -1.81
C VAL A 105 -11.01 11.15 -0.63
N LEU A 106 -12.28 11.43 -0.92
CA LEU A 106 -13.30 11.62 0.09
C LEU A 106 -13.57 10.32 0.87
N HIS A 107 -13.63 9.18 0.17
CA HIS A 107 -13.79 7.87 0.80
C HIS A 107 -12.64 7.60 1.77
N PHE A 108 -11.40 7.78 1.31
CA PHE A 108 -10.23 7.54 2.14
C PHE A 108 -10.19 8.46 3.37
N LEU A 109 -10.50 9.75 3.19
CA LEU A 109 -10.54 10.73 4.26
C LEU A 109 -11.55 10.37 5.35
N ARG A 110 -12.75 9.89 4.95
CA ARG A 110 -13.86 9.63 5.87
C ARG A 110 -13.87 8.21 6.46
N PHE A 111 -13.49 7.21 5.67
CA PHE A 111 -13.66 5.80 6.01
C PHE A 111 -12.37 5.00 5.80
N GLY A 112 -11.73 5.15 4.63
CA GLY A 112 -10.64 4.26 4.21
C GLY A 112 -9.48 4.17 5.21
N ALA A 113 -9.09 5.29 5.84
CA ALA A 113 -8.06 5.27 6.88
C ALA A 113 -8.45 4.45 8.13
N ALA A 114 -9.70 4.56 8.59
CA ALA A 114 -10.20 3.80 9.74
C ALA A 114 -10.35 2.30 9.39
N GLU A 115 -10.69 2.00 8.14
CA GLU A 115 -10.73 0.66 7.57
C GLU A 115 -9.34 0.10 7.23
N ARG A 116 -8.26 0.84 7.53
CA ARG A 116 -6.86 0.46 7.25
C ARG A 116 -6.58 0.18 5.77
N ARG A 117 -7.31 0.83 4.86
CA ARG A 117 -7.06 0.78 3.42
C ARG A 117 -5.87 1.64 3.06
N ASP A 118 -5.18 1.30 1.98
CA ASP A 118 -4.05 2.06 1.48
C ASP A 118 -4.52 3.12 0.46
N PRO A 119 -4.07 4.37 0.56
CA PRO A 119 -4.47 5.42 -0.39
C PRO A 119 -3.83 5.23 -1.77
N GLY A 120 -2.76 4.43 -1.86
CA GLY A 120 -2.01 4.18 -3.08
C GLY A 120 -0.90 3.15 -2.84
N PRO A 121 -0.15 2.77 -3.89
CA PRO A 121 0.94 1.78 -3.79
C PRO A 121 2.14 2.27 -2.96
N TYR A 122 2.06 3.52 -2.50
CA TYR A 122 3.17 4.30 -2.00
C TYR A 122 3.03 4.71 -0.53
N PHE A 123 1.96 4.29 0.13
CA PHE A 123 1.72 4.54 1.54
C PHE A 123 1.02 3.32 2.13
N ASP A 124 1.65 2.68 3.11
CA ASP A 124 1.05 1.55 3.82
C ASP A 124 0.41 2.05 5.11
N THR A 125 -0.92 2.07 5.11
CA THR A 125 -1.71 2.59 6.23
C THR A 125 -1.60 1.70 7.45
N THR A 126 -1.62 0.38 7.24
CA THR A 126 -1.55 -0.59 8.34
C THR A 126 -0.18 -0.52 9.01
N HIS A 127 0.88 -0.52 8.22
CA HIS A 127 2.25 -0.37 8.70
C HIS A 127 2.45 0.94 9.45
N TYR A 128 1.97 2.06 8.91
CA TYR A 128 2.09 3.36 9.56
C TYR A 128 1.42 3.40 10.93
N LEU A 129 0.19 2.88 11.05
CA LEU A 129 -0.53 2.83 12.32
C LEU A 129 0.11 1.87 13.34
N HIS A 130 0.70 0.78 12.86
CA HIS A 130 1.43 -0.17 13.71
C HIS A 130 2.73 0.45 14.26
N LEU A 131 3.48 1.16 13.41
CA LEU A 131 4.73 1.81 13.78
C LEU A 131 4.49 3.03 14.69
N TYR A 132 3.33 3.66 14.59
CA TYR A 132 2.97 4.89 15.30
C TYR A 132 1.66 4.74 16.11
N PRO A 133 1.72 4.09 17.29
CA PRO A 133 0.56 3.88 18.15
C PRO A 133 -0.12 5.18 18.61
N ASP A 134 0.61 6.29 18.69
CA ASP A 134 0.06 7.62 19.01
C ASP A 134 -0.95 8.10 17.96
N ILE A 135 -0.69 7.81 16.69
CA ILE A 135 -1.60 8.13 15.58
C ILE A 135 -2.80 7.19 15.59
N MET A 136 -2.57 5.91 15.85
CA MET A 136 -3.66 4.94 15.99
C MET A 136 -4.61 5.30 17.13
N GLN A 137 -4.09 5.66 18.31
CA GLN A 137 -4.89 6.01 19.48
C GLN A 137 -5.64 7.33 19.32
N SER A 138 -5.05 8.31 18.63
CA SER A 138 -5.70 9.60 18.36
C SER A 138 -6.81 9.51 17.30
N GLY A 139 -6.89 8.40 16.54
CA GLY A 139 -7.83 8.25 15.44
C GLY A 139 -7.58 9.21 14.29
N LEU A 140 -6.40 9.82 14.23
CA LEU A 140 -6.02 10.73 13.15
C LEU A 140 -5.84 9.96 11.85
N ASN A 141 -6.24 10.58 10.73
CA ASN A 141 -5.96 10.02 9.42
C ASN A 141 -4.42 9.96 9.23
N PRO A 142 -3.84 8.77 8.95
CA PRO A 142 -2.39 8.59 8.96
C PRO A 142 -1.70 9.30 7.81
N LEU A 143 -2.31 9.30 6.62
CA LEU A 143 -1.78 10.06 5.48
C LEU A 143 -1.84 11.57 5.76
N TRP A 144 -2.94 12.05 6.34
CA TRP A 144 -3.03 13.45 6.77
C TRP A 144 -1.94 13.82 7.76
N HIS A 145 -1.75 13.00 8.80
CA HIS A 145 -0.69 13.20 9.80
C HIS A 145 0.69 13.24 9.14
N TYR A 146 0.98 12.31 8.23
CA TYR A 146 2.25 12.27 7.53
C TYR A 146 2.51 13.57 6.75
N LEU A 147 1.52 14.06 6.01
CA LEU A 147 1.63 15.29 5.21
C LEU A 147 1.80 16.55 6.06
N THR A 148 1.18 16.62 7.24
CA THR A 148 1.26 17.82 8.09
C THR A 148 2.48 17.84 9.01
N SER A 149 2.84 16.68 9.56
CA SER A 149 3.81 16.57 10.67
C SER A 149 4.79 15.42 10.48
N GLY A 150 4.30 14.22 10.13
CA GLY A 150 5.08 13.00 10.14
C GLY A 150 6.35 13.04 9.26
N TRP A 151 6.32 13.74 8.13
CA TRP A 151 7.53 13.92 7.31
C TRP A 151 8.62 14.75 8.01
N ARG A 152 8.26 15.76 8.83
CA ARG A 152 9.22 16.57 9.60
C ARG A 152 9.78 15.80 10.79
N GLU A 153 8.95 14.93 11.33
CA GLU A 153 9.29 13.99 12.41
C GLU A 153 10.07 12.78 11.94
N LYS A 154 10.42 12.72 10.65
CA LYS A 154 11.19 11.64 10.06
C LYS A 154 10.51 10.27 10.12
N ARG A 155 9.17 10.25 10.09
CA ARG A 155 8.39 9.01 10.17
C ARG A 155 8.42 8.25 8.83
N SER A 156 8.57 6.93 8.90
CA SER A 156 8.51 6.05 7.73
C SER A 156 7.07 5.79 7.31
N ILE A 157 6.83 5.74 5.99
CA ILE A 157 5.52 5.44 5.38
C ILE A 157 5.46 4.07 4.70
N ARG A 158 6.59 3.35 4.67
CA ARG A 158 6.71 2.03 4.08
C ARG A 158 7.70 1.16 4.85
N PRO A 159 7.49 -0.16 4.87
CA PRO A 159 8.41 -1.07 5.53
C PRO A 159 9.83 -1.07 4.93
N GLU A 160 10.03 -0.74 3.64
CA GLU A 160 11.34 -0.90 2.99
C GLU A 160 12.24 0.34 2.93
N ILE A 161 11.75 1.54 3.27
CA ILE A 161 12.58 2.76 3.23
C ILE A 161 12.70 3.30 4.65
N PRO A 162 13.81 3.03 5.35
CA PRO A 162 14.21 3.81 6.51
C PRO A 162 14.33 5.28 6.09
N HIS A 163 13.87 6.20 6.92
CA HIS A 163 13.80 7.63 6.59
C HIS A 163 15.15 8.26 6.14
N GLU A 164 16.30 7.62 6.39
CA GLU A 164 17.62 8.20 6.09
C GLU A 164 17.86 8.52 4.61
N ASP A 165 17.16 7.85 3.68
CA ASP A 165 17.51 7.87 2.25
C ASP A 165 16.69 8.84 1.37
N LEU A 166 15.79 9.66 1.94
CA LEU A 166 14.98 10.61 1.16
C LEU A 166 15.68 11.96 0.87
N ARG A 167 17.00 11.96 0.61
CA ARG A 167 17.78 13.16 0.28
C ARG A 167 17.80 13.49 -1.22
#